data_AF-A0A6M4IT31-F1
#
_entry.id   AF-A0A6M4IT31-F1
#
_cell.length_a   1.000
_cell.length_b   1.000
_cell.length_c   1.000
_cell.angle_alpha   90.00
_cell.angle_beta   90.00
_cell.angle_gamma   90.00
#
_symmetry.space_group_name_H-M   'P 1'
#
loop_
_entity.id
_entity.type
_entity.pdbx_description
1 polymer ?
#
loop_
_entity_poly.entity_id
_entity_poly.type
_entity_poly.pdbx_seq_one_letter_code
_entity_poly.pdbx_strand_id
1 'polypeptide(L)'
;MKPTNASARAMPSARAVRFYVANGLLDRPEGAGTAATYGYRHLLQLLAIKIRQREGQTLDAIKKEMREVTGDALERRVAASLAPALTLQMDTSAPKHNGVASWRHVPIADGVELHVRDDSPAARDDLLVALREMLRNTLGRNDFGT
;
A
#
# COMPACT_ATOMS: atom_id res chain seq x y z
N MET A 1 -0.76 3.83 -21.09
CA MET A 1 -0.90 2.45 -21.59
C MET A 1 -2.06 1.79 -20.86
N LYS A 2 -3.14 1.45 -21.56
CA LYS A 2 -4.42 0.97 -20.97
C LYS A 2 -4.28 -0.52 -20.65
N PRO A 3 -4.56 -1.01 -19.44
CA PRO A 3 -4.44 -2.43 -19.14
C PRO A 3 -5.48 -3.22 -19.96
N THR A 4 -5.01 -4.15 -20.80
CA THR A 4 -5.84 -5.00 -21.68
C THR A 4 -6.69 -6.03 -20.92
N ASN A 5 -6.60 -6.09 -19.60
CA ASN A 5 -7.47 -6.94 -18.79
C ASN A 5 -8.02 -6.20 -17.56
N ALA A 6 -9.16 -5.53 -17.73
CA ALA A 6 -9.88 -4.81 -16.66
C ALA A 6 -10.35 -5.72 -15.50
N SER A 7 -10.24 -7.04 -15.64
CA SER A 7 -10.58 -8.02 -14.59
C SER A 7 -9.44 -8.29 -13.60
N ALA A 8 -8.21 -7.85 -13.88
CA ALA A 8 -7.06 -8.13 -13.04
C ALA A 8 -7.00 -7.17 -11.84
N ARG A 9 -7.69 -7.53 -10.74
CA ARG A 9 -7.59 -6.84 -9.44
C ARG A 9 -6.11 -6.63 -9.06
N ALA A 10 -5.76 -5.45 -8.56
CA ALA A 10 -4.37 -5.05 -8.30
C ALA A 10 -3.66 -5.99 -7.31
N MET A 11 -4.36 -6.43 -6.26
CA MET A 11 -3.87 -7.43 -5.30
C MET A 11 -4.58 -8.77 -5.47
N PRO A 12 -3.86 -9.91 -5.40
CA PRO A 12 -4.47 -11.23 -5.35
C PRO A 12 -5.36 -11.36 -4.10
N SER A 13 -6.57 -11.87 -4.26
CA SER A 13 -7.41 -12.27 -3.11
C SER A 13 -6.99 -13.63 -2.57
N ALA A 14 -7.33 -13.94 -1.32
CA ALA A 14 -7.08 -15.26 -0.75
C ALA A 14 -7.69 -16.40 -1.60
N ARG A 15 -8.84 -16.16 -2.24
CA ARG A 15 -9.46 -17.11 -3.19
C ARG A 15 -8.59 -17.32 -4.43
N ALA A 16 -8.01 -16.26 -4.98
CA ALA A 16 -7.11 -16.36 -6.14
C ALA A 16 -5.82 -17.13 -5.80
N VAL A 17 -5.25 -16.88 -4.62
CA VAL A 17 -4.07 -17.63 -4.14
C VAL A 17 -4.39 -19.13 -4.05
N ARG A 18 -5.49 -19.51 -3.41
CA ARG A 18 -5.94 -20.92 -3.34
C ARG A 18 -6.18 -21.53 -4.72
N PHE A 19 -6.76 -20.76 -5.64
CA PHE A 19 -6.95 -21.18 -7.03
C PHE A 19 -5.61 -21.44 -7.73
N TYR A 20 -4.60 -20.59 -7.55
CA TYR A 20 -3.27 -20.79 -8.14
C TYR A 20 -2.57 -22.03 -7.58
N VAL A 21 -2.69 -22.30 -6.28
CA VAL A 21 -2.18 -23.53 -5.68
C VAL A 21 -2.88 -24.75 -6.28
N ALA A 22 -4.22 -24.73 -6.36
CA ALA A 22 -4.99 -25.84 -6.91
C ALA A 22 -4.68 -26.12 -8.39
N ASN A 23 -4.37 -25.08 -9.16
CA ASN A 23 -4.00 -25.20 -10.57
C ASN A 23 -2.50 -25.44 -10.80
N GLY A 24 -1.68 -25.51 -9.75
CA GLY A 24 -0.23 -25.72 -9.85
C GLY A 24 0.53 -24.56 -10.48
N LEU A 25 0.02 -23.33 -10.35
CA LEU A 25 0.74 -22.09 -10.68
C LEU A 25 1.56 -21.58 -9.50
N LEU A 26 1.17 -21.95 -8.28
CA LEU A 26 1.86 -21.60 -7.04
C LEU A 26 2.24 -22.90 -6.33
N ASP A 27 3.40 -22.89 -5.68
CA ASP A 27 3.77 -24.02 -4.83
C ASP A 27 2.79 -24.19 -3.67
N ARG A 28 2.73 -25.41 -3.14
CA ARG A 28 1.90 -25.70 -1.97
C ARG A 28 2.48 -24.96 -0.76
N PRO A 29 1.65 -24.27 0.05
CA PRO A 29 2.11 -23.63 1.27
C PRO A 29 2.75 -24.64 2.21
N GLU A 30 3.59 -24.12 3.11
CA GLU A 30 4.14 -24.88 4.22
C GLU A 30 3.06 -25.08 5.29
N GLY A 31 3.03 -26.26 5.91
CA GLY A 31 1.98 -26.61 6.87
C GLY A 31 0.65 -27.02 6.24
N ALA A 32 -0.40 -27.15 7.06
CA ALA A 32 -1.72 -27.61 6.63
C ALA A 32 -2.86 -26.84 7.33
N GLY A 33 -4.00 -26.74 6.65
CA GLY A 33 -5.21 -26.11 7.19
C GLY A 33 -5.00 -24.63 7.52
N THR A 34 -5.43 -24.21 8.72
CA THR A 34 -5.34 -22.83 9.20
C THR A 34 -3.89 -22.38 9.46
N ALA A 35 -2.96 -23.31 9.63
CA ALA A 35 -1.55 -23.03 9.86
C ALA A 35 -0.72 -22.92 8.56
N ALA A 36 -1.37 -22.84 7.40
CA ALA A 36 -0.68 -22.72 6.12
C ALA A 36 0.08 -21.39 6.00
N THR A 37 1.40 -21.47 5.83
CA THR A 37 2.30 -20.32 5.69
C THR A 37 2.85 -20.21 4.26
N TYR A 38 2.99 -18.97 3.81
CA TYR A 38 3.54 -18.65 2.50
C TYR A 38 4.85 -17.88 2.68
N GLY A 39 5.97 -18.52 2.36
CA GLY A 39 7.29 -17.90 2.36
C GLY A 39 7.60 -17.05 1.11
N TYR A 40 8.84 -16.57 1.05
CA TYR A 40 9.35 -15.66 0.01
C TYR A 40 9.18 -16.19 -1.42
N ARG A 41 9.40 -17.49 -1.64
CA ARG A 41 9.23 -18.10 -2.97
C ARG A 41 7.80 -17.94 -3.50
N HIS A 42 6.79 -18.11 -2.64
CA HIS A 42 5.40 -17.93 -3.00
C HIS A 42 5.10 -16.48 -3.39
N LEU A 43 5.72 -15.51 -2.70
CA LEU A 43 5.60 -14.10 -3.05
C LEU A 43 6.14 -13.83 -4.46
N LEU A 44 7.32 -14.35 -4.80
CA LEU A 44 7.91 -14.19 -6.14
C LEU A 44 7.03 -14.81 -7.22
N GLN A 45 6.47 -16.00 -6.99
CA GLN A 45 5.56 -16.65 -7.92
C GLN A 45 4.27 -15.84 -8.13
N LEU A 46 3.65 -15.36 -7.05
CA LEU A 46 2.46 -14.50 -7.14
C LEU A 46 2.75 -13.22 -7.93
N LEU A 47 3.89 -12.60 -7.68
CA LEU A 47 4.28 -11.38 -8.36
C LEU A 47 4.52 -11.63 -9.86
N ALA A 48 5.21 -12.71 -10.21
CA ALA A 48 5.40 -13.14 -11.59
C ALA A 48 4.07 -13.39 -12.31
N ILE A 49 3.12 -14.11 -11.69
CA ILE A 49 1.78 -14.32 -12.24
C ILE A 49 1.10 -12.99 -12.53
N LYS A 50 1.14 -12.03 -11.59
CA LYS A 50 0.47 -10.74 -11.75
C LYS A 50 1.11 -9.86 -12.81
N ILE A 51 2.43 -9.87 -12.92
CA ILE A 51 3.17 -9.19 -13.99
C ILE A 51 2.73 -9.75 -15.34
N ARG A 52 2.78 -11.07 -15.53
CA ARG A 52 2.38 -11.72 -16.78
C ARG A 52 0.91 -11.53 -17.13
N GLN A 53 0.02 -11.54 -16.14
CA GLN A 53 -1.39 -11.20 -16.36
C GLN A 53 -1.60 -9.76 -16.86
N ARG A 54 -0.80 -8.79 -16.37
CA ARG A 54 -0.86 -7.40 -16.86
C ARG A 54 -0.36 -7.27 -18.29
N GLU A 55 0.58 -8.12 -18.69
CA GLU A 55 1.08 -8.24 -20.07
C GLU A 55 0.10 -8.98 -21.01
N GLY A 56 -1.01 -9.51 -20.49
CA GLY A 56 -2.04 -10.19 -21.28
C GLY A 56 -1.81 -11.69 -21.48
N GLN A 57 -0.85 -12.29 -20.77
CA GLN A 57 -0.59 -13.73 -20.87
C GLN A 57 -1.72 -14.56 -20.26
N THR A 58 -1.99 -15.72 -20.87
CA THR A 58 -2.97 -16.68 -20.34
C THR A 58 -2.39 -17.46 -19.16
N LEU A 59 -3.26 -17.98 -18.30
CA LEU A 59 -2.84 -18.77 -17.13
C LEU A 59 -2.06 -20.04 -17.52
N ASP A 60 -2.38 -20.65 -18.65
CA ASP A 60 -1.65 -21.84 -19.15
C ASP A 60 -0.25 -21.49 -19.65
N ALA A 61 -0.10 -20.37 -20.36
CA ALA A 61 1.21 -19.88 -20.79
C ALA A 61 2.09 -19.56 -19.57
N ILE A 62 1.53 -18.87 -18.57
CA ILE A 62 2.20 -18.57 -17.31
C ILE A 62 2.62 -19.85 -16.59
N LYS A 63 1.73 -20.85 -16.53
CA LYS A 63 2.00 -22.13 -15.87
C LYS A 63 3.16 -22.88 -16.54
N LYS A 64 3.24 -22.87 -17.87
CA LYS A 64 4.37 -23.48 -18.60
C LYS A 64 5.68 -22.77 -18.28
N GLU A 65 5.68 -21.44 -18.36
CA GLU A 65 6.84 -20.61 -18.06
C GLU A 65 7.33 -20.77 -16.61
N MET A 66 6.42 -20.87 -15.64
CA MET A 66 6.75 -21.05 -14.22
C MET A 66 7.44 -22.39 -13.94
N ARG A 67 7.20 -23.44 -14.74
CA ARG A 67 7.87 -24.74 -14.57
C ARG A 67 9.32 -24.74 -15.05
N GLU A 68 9.62 -23.90 -16.03
CA GLU A 68 10.94 -23.86 -16.68
C GLU A 68 11.93 -22.94 -15.95
N VAL A 69 11.48 -22.22 -14.92
CA VAL A 69 12.25 -21.15 -14.26
C VAL A 69 12.64 -21.55 -12.84
N THR A 70 13.94 -21.53 -12.54
CA THR A 70 14.50 -21.73 -11.20
C THR A 70 14.25 -20.52 -10.29
N GLY A 71 14.39 -20.68 -8.96
CA GLY A 71 14.11 -19.62 -7.98
C GLY A 71 14.85 -18.31 -8.26
N ASP A 72 16.17 -18.38 -8.47
CA ASP A 72 17.01 -17.20 -8.68
C ASP A 72 16.74 -16.51 -10.03
N ALA A 73 16.31 -17.29 -11.04
CA ALA A 73 15.90 -16.74 -12.33
C ALA A 73 14.55 -16.04 -12.23
N LEU A 74 13.64 -16.57 -11.40
CA LEU A 74 12.35 -15.95 -11.12
C LEU A 74 12.52 -14.61 -10.41
N GLU A 75 13.37 -14.56 -9.39
CA GLU A 75 13.67 -13.33 -8.64
C GLU A 75 14.22 -12.24 -9.55
N ARG A 76 15.28 -12.56 -10.32
CA ARG A 76 15.89 -11.60 -11.26
C ARG A 76 14.89 -11.07 -12.27
N ARG A 77 14.01 -11.93 -12.78
CA ARG A 77 12.99 -11.53 -13.76
C ARG A 77 11.93 -10.61 -13.16
N VAL A 78 11.47 -10.93 -11.95
CA VAL A 78 10.55 -10.10 -11.18
C VAL A 78 11.17 -8.73 -10.88
N ALA A 79 12.42 -8.71 -10.41
CA ALA A 79 13.15 -7.48 -10.14
C ALA A 79 13.30 -6.61 -11.41
N ALA A 80 13.72 -7.22 -12.53
CA ALA A 80 13.87 -6.53 -13.81
C ALA A 80 12.54 -5.93 -14.32
N SER A 81 11.43 -6.63 -14.13
CA SER A 81 10.11 -6.14 -14.56
C SER A 81 9.60 -4.98 -13.67
N LEU A 82 9.92 -5.00 -12.38
CA LEU A 82 9.50 -3.95 -11.45
C LEU A 82 10.41 -2.71 -11.45
N ALA A 83 11.70 -2.86 -11.78
CA ALA A 83 12.68 -1.78 -11.69
C ALA A 83 12.23 -0.48 -12.37
N PRO A 84 11.69 -0.47 -13.61
CA PRO A 84 11.25 0.76 -14.27
C PRO A 84 10.11 1.47 -13.52
N ALA A 85 9.18 0.70 -12.94
CA ALA A 85 8.07 1.26 -12.17
C ALA A 85 8.56 1.87 -10.86
N LEU A 86 9.53 1.22 -10.19
CA LEU A 86 10.10 1.71 -8.94
C LEU A 86 10.93 2.98 -9.16
N THR A 87 11.74 3.03 -10.22
CA THR A 87 12.51 4.24 -10.58
C THR A 87 11.59 5.43 -10.86
N LEU A 88 10.54 5.24 -11.67
CA LEU A 88 9.60 6.31 -12.00
C LEU A 88 8.83 6.82 -10.77
N GLN A 89 8.52 5.93 -9.83
CA GLN A 89 7.86 6.29 -8.57
C GLN A 89 8.79 7.06 -7.63
N MET A 90 10.09 6.78 -7.66
CA MET A 90 11.10 7.48 -6.86
C MET A 90 11.26 8.92 -7.36
N ASP A 91 11.25 9.14 -8.68
CA ASP A 91 11.35 10.48 -9.29
C ASP A 91 10.07 11.33 -9.11
N THR A 92 8.90 10.69 -9.10
CA THR A 92 7.59 11.35 -8.83
C THR A 92 7.31 11.55 -7.34
N SER A 93 8.10 10.93 -6.46
CA SER A 93 7.97 11.15 -5.03
C SER A 93 8.63 12.48 -4.65
N ALA A 94 7.94 13.59 -4.92
CA ALA A 94 7.94 14.70 -3.96
C ALA A 94 7.72 14.09 -2.56
N PRO A 95 8.42 14.53 -1.51
CA PRO A 95 8.63 13.75 -0.29
C PRO A 95 7.30 13.27 0.27
N LYS A 96 6.97 12.00 -0.01
CA LYS A 96 5.85 11.32 0.64
C LYS A 96 6.34 11.02 2.03
N HIS A 97 5.86 11.83 2.98
CA HIS A 97 6.10 11.67 4.41
C HIS A 97 5.75 10.23 4.78
N ASN A 98 6.80 9.45 5.02
CA ASN A 98 6.70 8.03 5.25
C ASN A 98 6.31 7.83 6.72
N GLY A 99 5.06 7.45 6.98
CA GLY A 99 4.79 6.40 7.97
C GLY A 99 4.49 6.74 9.42
N VAL A 100 4.20 7.99 9.81
CA VAL A 100 3.30 8.34 10.93
C VAL A 100 2.68 9.68 10.55
N ALA A 101 1.35 9.79 10.53
CA ALA A 101 0.73 11.11 10.47
C ALA A 101 1.17 11.87 11.73
N SER A 102 2.13 12.78 11.62
CA SER A 102 2.52 13.60 12.77
C SER A 102 1.38 14.59 13.02
N TRP A 103 0.83 14.51 14.23
CA TRP A 103 -0.23 15.39 14.68
C TRP A 103 0.41 16.50 15.48
N ARG A 104 0.03 17.74 15.17
CA ARG A 104 0.41 18.91 15.94
C ARG A 104 -0.66 19.21 16.97
N HIS A 105 -0.24 19.34 18.21
CA HIS A 105 -1.09 19.64 19.35
C HIS A 105 -1.01 21.14 19.63
N VAL A 106 -2.15 21.83 19.55
CA VAL A 106 -2.25 23.25 19.85
C VAL A 106 -3.21 23.44 21.02
N PRO A 107 -2.73 23.86 22.21
CA PRO A 107 -3.61 24.18 23.33
C PRO A 107 -4.39 25.47 22.99
N ILE A 108 -5.70 25.46 23.24
CA ILE A 108 -6.57 26.60 22.94
C ILE A 108 -7.07 27.28 24.22
N ALA A 109 -7.55 26.50 25.18
CA ALA A 109 -8.01 26.95 26.49
C ALA A 109 -7.92 25.80 27.50
N ASP A 110 -8.21 26.04 28.78
CA ASP A 110 -8.20 25.00 29.81
C ASP A 110 -9.18 23.88 29.44
N GLY A 111 -8.64 22.68 29.24
CA GLY A 111 -9.40 21.48 28.83
C GLY A 111 -9.73 21.39 27.34
N VAL A 112 -9.28 22.32 26.48
CA VAL A 112 -9.55 22.29 25.03
C VAL A 112 -8.27 22.32 24.20
N GLU A 113 -8.09 21.27 23.39
CA GLU A 113 -6.96 21.11 22.46
C GLU A 113 -7.43 20.96 21.01
N LEU A 114 -6.64 21.47 20.08
CA LEU A 114 -6.79 21.25 18.65
C LEU A 114 -5.66 20.36 18.14
N HIS A 115 -6.03 19.26 17.48
CA HIS A 115 -5.09 18.34 16.83
C HIS A 115 -5.18 18.50 15.32
N VAL A 116 -4.09 18.91 14.67
CA VAL A 116 -4.02 19.07 13.22
C VAL A 116 -2.94 18.19 12.64
N ARG A 117 -3.28 17.44 11.59
CA ARG A 117 -2.33 16.56 10.90
C ARG A 117 -1.35 17.41 10.08
N ASP A 118 -0.05 17.17 10.21
CA ASP A 118 1.00 17.99 9.57
C ASP A 118 1.00 17.93 8.04
N ASP A 119 0.42 16.88 7.45
CA ASP A 119 0.24 16.78 5.99
C ASP A 119 -0.98 17.58 5.48
N SER A 120 -1.74 18.21 6.38
CA SER A 120 -2.93 18.98 6.05
C SER A 120 -2.54 20.40 5.64
N PRO A 121 -3.19 20.98 4.62
CA PRO A 121 -3.09 22.42 4.35
C PRO A 121 -3.43 23.30 5.56
N ALA A 122 -4.17 22.75 6.53
CA ALA A 122 -4.52 23.41 7.78
C ALA A 122 -3.36 23.47 8.80
N ALA A 123 -2.25 22.76 8.58
CA ALA A 123 -1.07 22.75 9.45
C ALA A 123 -0.08 23.90 9.18
N ARG A 124 -0.47 24.86 8.33
CA ARG A 124 0.31 26.08 8.13
C ARG A 124 0.26 26.93 9.39
N ASP A 125 1.41 27.47 9.79
CA ASP A 125 1.57 28.16 11.07
C ASP A 125 0.67 29.39 11.21
N ASP A 126 0.49 30.15 10.13
CA ASP A 126 -0.40 31.31 10.05
C ASP A 126 -1.87 30.94 10.32
N LEU A 127 -2.34 29.85 9.69
CA LEU A 127 -3.70 29.38 9.82
C LEU A 127 -3.96 28.75 11.20
N LEU A 128 -2.99 28.03 11.76
CA LEU A 128 -3.10 27.46 13.12
C LEU A 128 -3.18 28.54 14.19
N VAL A 129 -2.38 29.62 14.06
CA VAL A 129 -2.44 30.76 14.96
C VAL A 129 -3.80 31.44 14.85
N ALA A 130 -4.28 31.70 13.62
CA ALA A 130 -5.60 32.30 13.41
C ALA A 130 -6.72 31.44 14.01
N LEU A 131 -6.71 30.13 13.76
CA LEU A 131 -7.71 29.19 14.27
C LEU A 131 -7.68 29.09 15.80
N ARG A 132 -6.48 29.05 16.40
CA ARG A 132 -6.30 29.08 17.87
C ARG A 132 -6.91 30.33 18.47
N GLU A 133 -6.59 31.52 17.94
CA GLU A 133 -7.11 32.78 18.48
C GLU A 133 -8.62 32.90 18.29
N MET A 134 -9.16 32.47 17.15
CA MET A 134 -10.60 32.44 16.90
C MET A 134 -11.33 31.54 17.91
N LEU A 135 -10.84 30.32 18.10
CA LEU A 135 -11.44 29.35 19.02
C LEU A 135 -11.27 29.77 20.49
N ARG A 136 -10.14 30.36 20.86
CA ARG A 136 -9.92 30.92 22.19
C ARG A 136 -10.90 32.06 22.49
N ASN A 137 -11.12 32.96 21.53
CA ASN A 137 -12.05 34.08 21.69
C ASN A 137 -13.52 33.64 21.77
N THR A 138 -13.91 32.57 21.05
CA THR A 138 -15.27 32.02 21.18
C THR A 138 -15.46 31.26 22.49
N LEU A 139 -14.45 30.53 22.95
CA LEU A 139 -14.50 29.81 24.23
C LEU A 139 -14.48 30.77 25.43
N GLY A 140 -13.62 31.79 25.41
CA GLY A 140 -13.58 32.83 26.45
C GLY A 140 -14.80 33.78 26.45
N ARG A 141 -15.66 33.71 25.43
CA ARG A 141 -16.98 34.38 25.43
C ARG A 141 -18.08 33.51 26.05
N ASN A 142 -17.86 32.19 26.06
CA ASN A 142 -18.81 31.19 26.52
C ASN A 142 -18.40 30.62 27.88
N ASP A 143 -17.73 31.40 28.74
CA ASP A 143 -17.31 30.99 30.09
C ASP A 143 -18.33 30.02 30.68
N PHE A 144 -17.90 28.76 30.79
CA PHE A 144 -18.70 27.70 31.40
C PHE A 144 -18.82 28.05 32.88
N GLY A 145 -19.80 28.91 33.17
CA GLY A 145 -20.18 29.28 34.52
C GLY A 145 -20.57 28.03 35.28
N THR A 146 -19.81 27.78 36.34
CA THR A 146 -20.09 26.99 37.57
C THR A 146 -21.27 26.03 37.53
#